data_AF-A0A937VQP1-F1
#
_entry.id   AF-A0A937VQP1-F1
#
_cell.length_a   1.000
_cell.length_b   1.000
_cell.length_c   1.000
_cell.angle_alpha   90.00
_cell.angle_beta   90.00
_cell.angle_gamma   90.00
#
_symmetry.space_group_name_H-M   'P 1'
#
loop_
_entity.id
_entity.type
_entity.pdbx_description
1 polymer ?
#
loop_
_entity_poly.entity_id
_entity_poly.type
_entity_poly.pdbx_seq_one_letter_code
_entity_poly.pdbx_strand_id
1 'polypeptide(L)'
;VAEAVPRYFRDFVWEDEDARRAMFQKMTFPVLVLQGEEDPAQPLWYYEGIEAVFPDVKFQVIKDAGHFTELEKPQDVSKAILDFLSQ
;
A
#
# COMPACT_ATOMS: atom_id res chain seq x y z
N VAL A 1 14.87 -23.00 3.51
CA VAL A 1 13.61 -22.21 3.43
C VAL A 1 12.86 -22.23 4.76
N ALA A 2 12.58 -23.40 5.34
CA ALA A 2 11.81 -23.53 6.59
C ALA A 2 12.36 -22.74 7.80
N GLU A 3 13.69 -22.66 8.00
CA GLU A 3 14.28 -21.90 9.13
C GLU A 3 14.38 -20.39 8.90
N ALA A 4 14.29 -19.93 7.65
CA ALA A 4 14.45 -18.52 7.32
C ALA A 4 13.22 -17.70 7.70
N VAL A 5 12.03 -18.29 7.59
CA VAL A 5 10.75 -17.61 7.87
C VAL A 5 10.60 -17.26 9.36
N PRO A 6 10.79 -18.19 10.32
CA PRO A 6 10.71 -17.85 11.74
C PRO A 6 11.76 -16.84 12.18
N ARG A 7 12.98 -16.93 11.61
CA ARG A 7 14.04 -15.96 11.89
C ARG A 7 13.68 -14.56 11.41
N TYR A 8 13.12 -14.45 10.20
CA TYR A 8 12.66 -13.17 9.66
C TYR A 8 11.67 -12.51 10.62
N PHE A 9 10.60 -13.19 11.02
CA PHE A 9 9.60 -12.60 11.92
C PHE A 9 10.12 -12.32 13.34
N ARG A 10 11.03 -13.14 13.86
CA ARG A 10 11.63 -12.94 15.19
C ARG A 10 12.58 -11.75 15.21
N ASP A 11 13.41 -11.62 14.18
CA ASP A 11 14.49 -10.63 14.11
C ASP A 11 14.05 -9.36 13.36
N PHE A 12 12.81 -9.32 12.84
CA PHE A 12 12.24 -8.13 12.20
C PHE A 12 12.15 -7.01 13.22
N VAL A 13 13.00 -6.01 13.05
CA VAL A 13 12.90 -4.76 13.79
C VAL A 13 11.84 -3.92 13.08
N TRP A 14 10.74 -3.67 13.76
CA TRP A 14 9.76 -2.70 13.31
C TRP A 14 10.45 -1.35 13.19
N GLU A 15 10.43 -0.78 11.99
CA GLU A 15 10.91 0.59 11.80
C GLU A 15 10.06 1.54 12.64
N ASP A 16 10.74 2.52 13.23
CA ASP A 16 10.09 3.60 13.96
C ASP A 16 9.05 4.30 13.06
N GLU A 17 7.83 4.48 13.57
CA GLU A 17 6.73 5.02 12.76
C GLU A 17 7.01 6.44 12.28
N ASP A 18 7.69 7.25 13.09
CA ASP A 18 8.05 8.62 12.73
C ASP A 18 9.13 8.63 11.64
N ALA A 19 10.11 7.72 11.73
CA ALA A 19 11.09 7.53 10.66
C ALA A 19 10.42 7.14 9.33
N ARG A 20 9.46 6.22 9.35
CA ARG A 20 8.69 5.82 8.15
C ARG A 20 7.86 6.97 7.59
N ARG A 21 7.13 7.71 8.43
CA ARG A 21 6.37 8.90 8.02
C ARG A 21 7.29 9.95 7.39
N ALA A 22 8.48 10.18 7.98
CA ALA A 22 9.45 11.11 7.43
C ALA A 22 10.01 10.68 6.06
N MET A 23 10.01 9.38 5.74
CA MET A 23 10.36 8.88 4.40
C MET A 23 9.26 9.20 3.38
N PHE A 24 7.99 8.92 3.69
CA PHE A 24 6.87 9.22 2.79
C PHE A 24 6.73 10.71 2.51
N GLN A 25 6.97 11.57 3.51
CA GLN A 25 6.98 13.03 3.34
C GLN A 25 8.06 13.54 2.37
N LYS A 26 9.09 12.74 2.07
CA LYS A 26 10.13 13.09 1.08
C LYS A 26 9.78 12.65 -0.34
N MET A 27 8.70 11.90 -0.55
CA MET A 27 8.22 11.51 -1.87
C MET A 27 7.50 12.70 -2.51
N THR A 28 8.27 13.57 -3.17
CA THR A 28 7.77 14.78 -3.83
C THR A 28 7.22 14.53 -5.24
N PHE A 29 7.11 13.26 -5.64
CA PHE A 29 6.49 12.83 -6.87
C PHE A 29 5.07 12.29 -6.58
N PRO A 30 4.16 12.28 -7.57
CA PRO A 30 2.83 11.73 -7.38
C PRO A 30 2.88 10.25 -6.98
N VAL A 31 2.09 9.85 -5.98
CA VAL A 31 1.98 8.46 -5.51
C VAL A 31 0.55 7.94 -5.71
N LEU A 32 0.42 6.74 -6.29
CA LEU A 32 -0.85 5.99 -6.32
C LEU A 32 -0.76 4.84 -5.31
N VAL A 33 -1.73 4.78 -4.39
CA VAL A 33 -1.90 3.66 -3.46
C VAL A 33 -3.19 2.92 -3.79
N LEU A 34 -3.07 1.64 -4.11
CA LEU A 34 -4.17 0.73 -4.36
C LEU A 34 -4.32 -0.24 -3.19
N GLN A 35 -5.55 -0.42 -2.70
CA GLN A 35 -5.85 -1.35 -1.62
C GLN A 35 -7.12 -2.15 -1.94
N GLY A 36 -7.10 -3.46 -1.69
CA GLY A 36 -8.29 -4.30 -1.78
C GLY A 36 -9.27 -4.02 -0.65
N GLU A 37 -10.55 -3.91 -0.99
CA GLU A 37 -11.66 -3.67 -0.06
C GLU A 37 -11.79 -4.75 1.03
N GLU A 38 -11.48 -6.00 0.70
CA GLU A 38 -11.73 -7.18 1.53
C GLU A 38 -10.45 -7.77 2.14
N ASP A 39 -9.32 -7.06 2.10
CA ASP A 39 -8.04 -7.55 2.64
C ASP A 39 -8.08 -7.64 4.18
N PRO A 40 -8.06 -8.86 4.77
CA PRO A 40 -8.10 -9.02 6.21
C PRO A 40 -6.75 -8.74 6.89
N ALA A 41 -5.64 -8.73 6.13
CA ALA A 41 -4.30 -8.48 6.63
C ALA A 41 -3.94 -7.00 6.61
N GLN A 42 -4.44 -6.24 5.62
CA GLN A 42 -4.23 -4.80 5.47
C GLN A 42 -5.54 -4.04 5.36
N PRO A 43 -6.21 -3.88 6.49
CA PRO A 43 -7.53 -3.30 6.49
C PRO A 43 -7.60 -1.80 6.13
N LEU A 44 -8.77 -1.35 5.64
CA LEU A 44 -8.94 0.02 5.13
C LEU A 44 -8.66 1.15 6.13
N TRP A 45 -8.87 0.95 7.43
CA TRP A 45 -8.57 1.98 8.44
C TRP A 45 -7.07 2.28 8.58
N TYR A 46 -6.18 1.41 8.07
CA TYR A 46 -4.75 1.73 7.98
C TYR A 46 -4.45 2.89 7.03
N TYR A 47 -5.37 3.17 6.12
CA TYR A 47 -5.25 4.21 5.11
C TYR A 47 -5.97 5.51 5.52
N GLU A 48 -6.61 5.55 6.71
CA GLU A 48 -7.18 6.78 7.25
C GLU A 48 -6.10 7.85 7.41
N GLY A 49 -6.32 9.02 6.80
CA GLY A 49 -5.37 10.13 6.85
C GLY A 49 -4.11 9.92 6.01
N ILE A 50 -4.11 9.00 5.04
CA ILE A 50 -2.97 8.81 4.11
C ILE A 50 -2.55 10.08 3.37
N GLU A 51 -3.49 10.98 3.11
CA GLU A 51 -3.26 12.29 2.50
C GLU A 51 -2.42 13.22 3.39
N ALA A 52 -2.37 12.96 4.71
CA ALA A 52 -1.47 13.65 5.63
C ALA A 52 -0.08 13.00 5.73
N VAL A 53 0.11 11.82 5.13
CA VAL A 53 1.37 11.06 5.17
C VAL A 53 2.25 11.35 3.96
N PHE A 54 1.65 11.53 2.78
CA PHE A 54 2.35 11.83 1.53
C PHE A 54 2.08 13.27 1.09
N PRO A 55 3.04 13.94 0.43
CA PRO A 55 2.81 15.28 -0.14
C PRO A 55 1.80 15.30 -1.30
N ASP A 56 1.81 14.26 -2.14
CA ASP A 56 0.92 14.09 -3.30
C ASP A 56 0.57 12.61 -3.46
N VAL A 57 -0.61 12.22 -2.96
CA VAL A 57 -1.09 10.84 -3.02
C VAL A 57 -2.51 10.75 -3.51
N LYS A 58 -2.76 9.72 -4.31
CA LYS A 58 -4.10 9.25 -4.68
C LYS A 58 -4.30 7.88 -4.06
N PHE A 59 -5.31 7.78 -3.20
CA PHE A 59 -5.73 6.52 -2.63
C PHE A 59 -6.97 6.00 -3.36
N GLN A 60 -6.92 4.76 -3.83
CA GLN A 60 -8.04 4.12 -4.51
C GLN A 60 -8.24 2.70 -3.97
N VAL A 61 -9.49 2.39 -3.63
CA VAL A 61 -9.91 1.07 -3.21
C VAL A 61 -10.30 0.24 -4.44
N ILE A 62 -9.78 -0.98 -4.53
CA ILE A 62 -10.16 -2.00 -5.50
C ILE A 62 -11.28 -2.84 -4.88
N LYS A 63 -12.49 -2.71 -5.43
CA LYS A 63 -13.69 -3.36 -4.92
C LYS A 63 -13.66 -4.88 -5.11
N ASP A 64 -14.29 -5.59 -4.18
CA ASP A 64 -14.40 -7.06 -4.18
C ASP A 64 -13.02 -7.76 -4.37
N ALA A 65 -11.96 -7.21 -3.78
CA ALA A 65 -10.59 -7.72 -3.86
C ALA A 65 -9.93 -7.77 -2.48
N GLY A 66 -9.15 -8.82 -2.23
CA GLY A 66 -8.35 -8.99 -1.03
C GLY A 66 -6.91 -8.49 -1.21
N HIS A 67 -5.97 -9.27 -0.68
CA HIS A 67 -4.57 -8.89 -0.55
C HIS A 67 -3.81 -8.81 -1.88
N PHE A 68 -4.21 -9.61 -2.88
CA PHE A 68 -3.50 -9.70 -4.16
C PHE A 68 -4.33 -9.05 -5.27
N THR A 69 -4.60 -7.76 -5.11
CA THR A 69 -5.49 -6.98 -5.99
C THR A 69 -5.17 -7.14 -7.48
N GLU A 70 -3.89 -7.22 -7.85
CA GLU A 70 -3.42 -7.39 -9.21
C GLU A 70 -3.73 -8.77 -9.80
N LEU A 71 -3.87 -9.80 -8.97
CA LEU A 71 -4.28 -11.14 -9.38
C LEU A 71 -5.80 -11.28 -9.39
N GLU A 72 -6.47 -10.63 -8.43
CA GLU A 72 -7.92 -10.75 -8.23
C GLU A 72 -8.72 -9.86 -9.19
N LYS A 73 -8.26 -8.63 -9.44
CA LYS A 73 -8.89 -7.62 -10.30
C LYS A 73 -7.88 -6.99 -11.27
N PRO A 74 -7.23 -7.77 -12.14
CA PRO A 74 -6.14 -7.29 -12.98
C PRO A 74 -6.56 -6.13 -13.90
N GLN A 75 -7.79 -6.12 -14.40
CA GLN A 75 -8.29 -5.04 -15.27
C GLN A 75 -8.48 -3.74 -14.50
N ASP A 76 -9.02 -3.79 -13.29
CA ASP A 76 -9.27 -2.59 -12.47
C ASP A 76 -7.95 -1.97 -12.00
N VAL A 77 -7.01 -2.80 -11.56
CA VAL A 77 -5.64 -2.38 -11.21
C VAL A 77 -4.93 -1.79 -12.42
N SER A 78 -4.95 -2.46 -13.56
CA SER A 78 -4.31 -1.96 -14.79
C SER A 78 -4.91 -0.62 -15.21
N LYS A 79 -6.23 -0.48 -15.13
CA LYS A 79 -6.92 0.77 -15.44
C LYS A 79 -6.49 1.88 -14.48
N ALA A 80 -6.47 1.63 -13.17
CA ALA A 80 -6.08 2.62 -12.17
C ALA A 80 -4.65 3.13 -12.42
N ILE A 81 -3.72 2.23 -12.77
CA ILE A 81 -2.34 2.57 -13.12
C ILE A 81 -2.31 3.42 -14.40
N LEU A 82 -2.99 3.01 -15.47
CA LEU A 82 -2.99 3.76 -16.74
C LEU A 82 -3.63 5.14 -16.60
N ASP A 83 -4.74 5.24 -15.87
CA ASP A 83 -5.40 6.51 -15.58
C ASP A 83 -4.45 7.44 -14.82
N PHE A 84 -3.73 6.92 -13.82
CA PHE A 84 -2.76 7.68 -13.04
C PHE A 84 -1.58 8.19 -13.88
N LEU A 85 -1.05 7.35 -14.79
CA LEU A 85 0.05 7.74 -15.68
C LEU A 85 -0.35 8.74 -16.77
N SER A 86 -1.65 8.93 -17.00
CA SER A 86 -2.19 9.84 -18.02
C SER A 86 -2.51 11.25 -17.52
N GLN A 87 -2.22 11.53 -16.24
CA GLN A 87 -2.56 12.79 -15.56
C GLN A 87 -1.47 13.85 -15.66
#